data_AF-A0A176S083-F1
#
_entry.id   AF-A0A176S083-F1
#
_cell.length_a   1.000
_cell.length_b   1.000
_cell.length_c   1.000
_cell.angle_alpha   90.00
_cell.angle_beta   90.00
_cell.angle_gamma   90.00
#
_symmetry.space_group_name_H-M   'P 1'
#
loop_
_entity.id
_entity.type
_entity.pdbx_description
1 polymer ?
#
loop_
_entity_poly.entity_id
_entity_poly.type
_entity_poly.pdbx_seq_one_letter_code
_entity_poly.pdbx_strand_id
1 'polypeptide(L)'
;MESLPTNFIDLQFIHVLYLFLVGFVGGLVSGFIGSGGAFVLTPAMMSLGVPGIVAVASNMCHKFPKALVGALKRAKFGQVDFKLGLIFGLFAEAGVLVGAEVQESIRESFGNAGSNLYVSLAFVVILGTVGTYV
;
A
#
# COMPACT_ATOMS: atom_id res chain seq x y z
N MET A 1 23.85 -18.54 -3.84
CA MET A 1 22.88 -18.59 -4.96
C MET A 1 21.53 -18.28 -4.37
N GLU A 2 21.11 -17.04 -4.55
CA GLU A 2 19.90 -16.42 -3.99
C GLU A 2 18.66 -17.24 -4.40
N SER A 3 17.97 -17.83 -3.42
CA SER A 3 16.72 -18.54 -3.66
C SER A 3 15.64 -17.51 -4.03
N LEU A 4 15.35 -17.39 -5.32
CA LEU A 4 14.21 -16.65 -5.84
C LEU A 4 12.96 -17.02 -5.02
N PRO A 5 12.24 -16.06 -4.42
CA PRO A 5 11.05 -16.36 -3.65
C PRO A 5 9.97 -16.87 -4.62
N THR A 6 9.75 -18.17 -4.64
CA THR A 6 8.62 -18.86 -5.27
C THR A 6 7.33 -18.52 -4.52
N ASN A 7 6.85 -17.27 -4.65
CA ASN A 7 5.53 -16.83 -4.21
C ASN A 7 4.83 -16.04 -5.33
N PHE A 8 4.93 -16.51 -6.57
CA PHE A 8 4.06 -16.03 -7.63
C PHE A 8 2.70 -16.71 -7.47
N ILE A 9 1.62 -15.93 -7.43
CA ILE A 9 0.27 -16.47 -7.42
C ILE A 9 0.05 -17.19 -8.76
N ASP A 10 -0.40 -18.43 -8.71
CA ASP A 10 -0.84 -19.12 -9.92
C ASP A 10 -2.08 -18.40 -10.47
N LEU A 11 -1.92 -17.73 -11.61
CA LEU A 11 -2.95 -16.91 -12.25
C LEU A 11 -3.98 -17.79 -12.98
N GLN A 12 -4.63 -18.65 -12.22
CA GLN A 12 -5.83 -19.35 -12.66
C GLN A 12 -6.94 -18.32 -12.95
N PHE A 13 -7.84 -18.68 -13.85
CA PHE A 13 -8.97 -17.82 -14.24
C PHE A 13 -9.76 -17.28 -13.03
N ILE A 14 -9.90 -18.09 -11.97
CA ILE A 14 -10.56 -17.71 -10.73
C ILE A 14 -9.83 -16.60 -9.96
N HIS A 15 -8.49 -16.67 -9.86
CA HIS A 15 -7.68 -15.65 -9.17
C HIS A 15 -7.67 -14.34 -9.94
N VAL A 16 -7.64 -14.41 -11.28
CA VAL A 16 -7.74 -13.22 -12.14
C VAL A 16 -9.10 -12.54 -11.96
N LEU A 17 -10.20 -13.29 -11.96
CA LEU A 17 -11.53 -12.75 -11.74
C LEU A 17 -11.66 -12.13 -10.34
N TYR A 18 -11.12 -12.79 -9.31
CA TYR A 18 -11.09 -12.26 -7.95
C TYR A 18 -10.31 -10.93 -7.88
N LEU A 19 -9.09 -10.88 -8.41
CA LEU A 19 -8.26 -9.68 -8.43
C LEU A 19 -8.94 -8.55 -9.23
N PHE A 20 -9.63 -8.87 -10.32
CA PHE A 20 -10.39 -7.89 -11.08
C PHE A 20 -11.53 -7.29 -10.26
N LEU A 21 -12.34 -8.12 -9.57
CA LEU A 21 -13.44 -7.64 -8.73
C LEU A 21 -12.94 -6.83 -7.53
N VAL A 22 -11.90 -7.32 -6.85
CA VAL A 22 -11.26 -6.59 -5.73
C VAL A 22 -10.67 -5.27 -6.21
N GLY A 23 -10.00 -5.26 -7.37
CA GLY A 23 -9.44 -4.05 -7.97
C GLY A 23 -10.52 -3.06 -8.38
N PHE A 24 -11.62 -3.55 -8.94
CA PHE A 24 -12.76 -2.72 -9.34
C PHE A 24 -13.47 -2.10 -8.14
N VAL A 25 -13.87 -2.91 -7.15
CA VAL A 25 -14.54 -2.45 -5.93
C VAL A 25 -13.60 -1.58 -5.10
N GLY A 26 -12.37 -2.06 -4.87
CA GLY A 26 -11.34 -1.32 -4.14
C GLY A 26 -11.01 0.01 -4.81
N GLY A 27 -10.96 0.05 -6.14
CA GLY A 27 -10.78 1.26 -6.94
C GLY A 27 -11.94 2.25 -6.82
N LEU A 28 -13.19 1.77 -6.90
CA LEU A 28 -14.38 2.59 -6.73
C LEU A 28 -14.45 3.20 -5.33
N VAL A 29 -14.39 2.37 -4.28
CA VAL A 29 -14.45 2.83 -2.89
C VAL A 29 -13.28 3.76 -2.59
N SER A 30 -12.07 3.44 -3.05
CA SER A 30 -10.92 4.33 -2.97
C SER A 30 -11.13 5.66 -3.67
N GLY A 31 -11.79 5.66 -4.83
CA GLY A 31 -12.02 6.87 -5.62
C GLY A 31 -12.95 7.83 -4.90
N PHE A 32 -14.01 7.29 -4.27
CA PHE A 32 -14.95 8.08 -3.49
C PHE A 32 -14.37 8.59 -2.17
N ILE A 33 -13.63 7.76 -1.43
CA ILE A 33 -13.02 8.15 -0.14
C ILE A 33 -11.75 8.98 -0.35
N GLY A 34 -11.09 8.87 -1.50
CA GLY A 34 -9.83 9.57 -1.79
C GLY A 34 -8.60 8.99 -1.08
N SER A 35 -8.72 7.87 -0.36
CA SER A 35 -7.63 7.29 0.47
C SER A 35 -6.61 6.43 -0.32
N GLY A 36 -6.85 6.19 -1.61
CA GLY A 36 -5.93 5.47 -2.49
C GLY A 36 -6.00 3.94 -2.42
N GLY A 37 -6.99 3.35 -1.73
CA GLY A 37 -7.44 1.96 -1.96
C GLY A 37 -6.61 0.83 -1.34
N ALA A 38 -5.45 1.16 -0.78
CA ALA A 38 -4.57 0.19 -0.12
C ALA A 38 -5.26 -0.57 1.03
N PHE A 39 -6.26 0.04 1.68
CA PHE A 39 -7.01 -0.58 2.76
C PHE A 39 -7.85 -1.80 2.32
N VAL A 40 -8.23 -1.88 1.04
CA VAL A 40 -8.92 -3.06 0.47
C VAL A 40 -7.92 -3.97 -0.23
N LEU A 41 -7.03 -3.38 -1.04
CA LEU A 41 -6.13 -4.12 -1.92
C LEU A 41 -5.04 -4.90 -1.16
N THR A 42 -4.46 -4.33 -0.10
CA THR A 42 -3.40 -5.02 0.67
C THR A 42 -3.94 -6.27 1.37
N PRO A 43 -5.04 -6.20 2.16
CA PRO A 43 -5.59 -7.39 2.81
C PRO A 43 -6.08 -8.44 1.80
N ALA A 44 -6.66 -8.01 0.67
CA ALA A 44 -7.15 -8.92 -0.36
C ALA A 44 -6.03 -9.64 -1.11
N MET A 45 -4.85 -9.01 -1.30
CA MET A 45 -3.69 -9.73 -1.83
C MET A 45 -3.10 -10.68 -0.79
N MET A 46 -3.05 -10.26 0.48
CA MET A 46 -2.59 -11.13 1.57
C MET A 46 -3.50 -12.35 1.76
N SER A 47 -4.82 -12.23 1.52
CA SER A 47 -5.74 -13.36 1.57
C SER A 47 -5.51 -14.40 0.46
N LEU A 48 -4.83 -14.01 -0.62
CA LEU A 48 -4.38 -14.92 -1.68
C LEU A 48 -3.02 -15.57 -1.37
N GLY A 49 -2.46 -15.35 -0.18
CA GLY A 49 -1.17 -15.89 0.24
C GLY A 49 0.03 -15.03 -0.16
N VAL A 50 -0.17 -13.82 -0.69
CA VAL A 50 0.92 -12.90 -1.00
C VAL A 50 1.57 -12.42 0.32
N PRO A 51 2.91 -12.47 0.45
CA PRO A 51 3.60 -11.91 1.59
C PRO A 51 3.25 -10.43 1.78
N GLY A 52 2.96 -10.03 3.03
CA GLY A 52 2.49 -8.69 3.37
C GLY A 52 3.45 -7.59 2.93
N ILE A 53 4.75 -7.82 3.03
CA ILE A 53 5.78 -6.88 2.54
C ILE A 53 5.64 -6.60 1.04
N VAL A 54 5.38 -7.64 0.23
CA VAL A 54 5.18 -7.54 -1.21
C VAL A 54 3.85 -6.86 -1.51
N ALA A 55 2.78 -7.26 -0.82
CA ALA A 55 1.45 -6.68 -0.99
C ALA A 55 1.42 -5.16 -0.70
N VAL A 56 2.14 -4.70 0.33
CA VAL A 56 2.28 -3.27 0.66
C VAL A 56 3.09 -2.54 -0.42
N ALA A 57 4.25 -3.08 -0.79
CA ALA A 57 5.12 -2.47 -1.80
C ALA A 57 4.42 -2.32 -3.15
N SER A 58 3.75 -3.36 -3.64
CA SER A 58 2.98 -3.32 -4.89
C SER A 58 1.86 -2.28 -4.85
N ASN A 59 1.20 -2.11 -3.70
CA ASN A 59 0.19 -1.08 -3.55
C ASN A 59 0.74 0.35 -3.57
N MET A 60 1.97 0.58 -3.11
CA MET A 60 2.59 1.90 -3.17
C MET A 60 2.88 2.31 -4.63
N CYS A 61 3.31 1.38 -5.48
CA CYS A 61 3.66 1.66 -6.88
C CYS A 61 2.51 2.31 -7.67
N HIS A 62 1.28 1.81 -7.53
CA HIS A 62 0.16 2.35 -8.31
C HIS A 62 -0.41 3.66 -7.73
N LYS A 63 -0.10 4.01 -6.47
CA LYS A 63 -0.49 5.29 -5.87
C LYS A 63 0.32 6.46 -6.42
N PHE A 64 1.59 6.24 -6.74
CA PHE A 64 2.50 7.29 -7.19
C PHE A 64 2.01 8.02 -8.47
N PRO A 65 1.64 7.33 -9.57
CA PRO A 65 1.16 8.01 -10.79
C PRO A 65 -0.12 8.83 -10.54
N LYS A 66 -1.05 8.31 -9.72
CA LYS A 66 -2.29 9.01 -9.37
C LYS A 66 -2.00 10.32 -8.64
N ALA A 67 -1.13 10.27 -7.63
CA ALA A 67 -0.72 11.44 -6.86
C ALA A 67 0.01 12.46 -7.73
N LEU A 68 0.91 12.00 -8.61
CA LEU A 68 1.65 12.86 -9.54
C LEU A 68 0.71 13.59 -10.51
N VAL A 69 -0.21 12.88 -11.16
CA VAL A 69 -1.18 13.50 -12.08
C VAL A 69 -2.09 14.49 -11.34
N GLY A 70 -2.53 14.15 -10.14
CA GLY A 70 -3.33 15.05 -9.30
C GLY A 70 -2.57 16.33 -8.92
N ALA A 71 -1.31 16.19 -8.50
CA ALA A 71 -0.43 17.32 -8.16
C ALA A 71 -0.17 18.22 -9.38
N LEU A 72 0.16 17.64 -10.54
CA LEU A 72 0.37 18.38 -11.79
C LEU A 72 -0.89 19.15 -12.21
N LYS A 73 -2.07 18.54 -12.11
CA LYS A 73 -3.34 19.20 -12.43
C LYS A 73 -3.60 20.39 -11.50
N ARG A 74 -3.40 20.23 -10.19
CA ARG A 74 -3.55 21.34 -9.21
C ARG A 74 -2.49 22.42 -9.39
N ALA A 75 -1.27 22.05 -9.79
CA ALA A 75 -0.19 23.00 -10.07
C ALA A 75 -0.55 23.93 -11.24
N LYS A 76 -1.20 23.40 -12.29
CA LYS A 76 -1.72 24.22 -13.40
C LYS A 76 -2.75 25.27 -12.98
N PHE A 77 -3.47 25.03 -11.88
CA PHE A 77 -4.44 25.99 -11.33
C PHE A 77 -3.84 26.93 -10.27
N GLY A 78 -2.52 26.89 -10.03
CA GLY A 78 -1.86 27.73 -9.02
C GLY A 78 -2.18 27.34 -7.57
N GLN A 79 -2.75 26.17 -7.33
CA GLN A 79 -3.22 25.73 -6.00
C GLN A 79 -2.18 24.88 -5.23
N VAL A 80 -0.94 24.84 -5.71
CA VAL A 80 0.14 24.02 -5.13
C VAL A 80 1.16 24.92 -4.47
N ASP A 81 1.32 24.75 -3.16
CA ASP A 81 2.45 25.28 -2.42
C ASP A 81 3.63 24.30 -2.53
N PHE A 82 4.60 24.65 -3.36
CA PHE A 82 5.80 23.84 -3.58
C PHE A 82 6.71 23.78 -2.34
N LYS A 83 6.74 24.82 -1.51
CA LYS A 83 7.54 24.83 -0.29
C LYS A 83 6.97 23.84 0.72
N LEU A 84 5.65 23.88 0.92
CA LEU A 84 4.96 22.93 1.79
C LEU A 84 5.10 21.50 1.24
N GLY A 85 4.93 21.32 -0.08
CA GLY A 85 5.07 20.02 -0.74
C GLY A 85 6.47 19.41 -0.55
N LEU A 86 7.53 20.22 -0.66
CA LEU A 86 8.90 19.74 -0.46
C LEU A 86 9.15 19.35 1.00
N ILE A 87 8.71 20.16 1.96
CA ILE A 87 8.85 19.85 3.39
C ILE A 87 8.13 18.53 3.71
N PHE A 88 6.87 18.39 3.28
CA PHE A 88 6.12 17.14 3.45
C PHE A 88 6.80 15.96 2.77
N GLY A 89 7.33 16.15 1.57
CA GLY A 89 8.06 15.12 0.83
C GLY A 89 9.27 14.59 1.61
N LEU A 90 10.10 15.48 2.16
CA LEU A 90 11.29 15.10 2.91
C LEU A 90 10.95 14.31 4.18
N PHE A 91 9.96 14.76 4.96
CA PHE A 91 9.53 14.04 6.16
C PHE A 91 8.84 12.71 5.81
N ALA A 92 8.06 12.67 4.73
CA ALA A 92 7.42 11.44 4.27
C ALA A 92 8.47 10.41 3.81
N GLU A 93 9.48 10.84 3.07
CA GLU A 93 10.58 9.98 2.62
C GLU A 93 11.37 9.41 3.80
N ALA A 94 11.75 10.26 4.76
CA ALA A 94 12.40 9.81 5.98
C ALA A 94 11.55 8.79 6.76
N GLY A 95 10.23 9.06 6.89
CA GLY A 95 9.30 8.14 7.55
C GLY A 95 9.17 6.79 6.85
N VAL A 96 9.13 6.78 5.50
CA VAL A 96 9.07 5.54 4.70
C VAL A 96 10.36 4.74 4.84
N LEU A 97 11.53 5.39 4.84
CA LEU A 97 12.82 4.70 5.01
C LEU A 97 12.92 4.02 6.38
N VAL A 98 12.58 4.74 7.46
CA VAL A 98 12.54 4.16 8.81
C VAL A 98 11.51 3.03 8.89
N GLY A 99 10.33 3.21 8.30
CA GLY A 99 9.31 2.18 8.23
C GLY A 99 9.76 0.92 7.49
N ALA A 100 10.53 1.07 6.40
CA ALA A 100 11.09 -0.03 5.64
C ALA A 100 12.15 -0.80 6.44
N GLU A 101 13.01 -0.10 7.16
CA GLU A 101 14.02 -0.71 8.04
C GLU A 101 13.36 -1.50 9.18
N VAL A 102 12.32 -0.95 9.81
CA VAL A 102 11.54 -1.66 10.83
C VAL A 102 10.87 -2.91 10.24
N GLN A 103 10.27 -2.79 9.06
CA GLN A 103 9.62 -3.91 8.37
C GLN A 103 10.61 -5.03 8.04
N GLU A 104 11.81 -4.67 7.59
CA GLU A 104 12.87 -5.61 7.27
C GLU A 104 13.44 -6.27 8.53
N SER A 105 13.69 -5.52 9.59
CA SER A 105 14.14 -6.05 10.89
C SER A 105 13.15 -7.06 11.48
N ILE A 106 11.84 -6.80 11.36
CA ILE A 106 10.79 -7.74 11.78
C ILE A 106 10.82 -9.01 10.90
N ARG A 107 10.99 -8.85 9.58
CA ARG A 107 11.08 -9.97 8.64
C ARG A 107 12.29 -10.86 8.92
N GLU A 108 13.45 -10.27 9.25
CA GLU A 108 14.66 -11.01 9.59
C GLU A 108 14.53 -11.76 10.92
N SER A 109 13.90 -11.13 11.91
CA SER A 109 13.75 -11.70 13.26
C SER A 109 12.66 -12.78 13.35
N PHE A 110 11.53 -12.58 12.66
CA PHE A 110 10.33 -13.41 12.82
C PHE A 110 9.84 -14.07 11.51
N GLY A 111 10.60 -13.91 10.42
CA GLY A 111 10.26 -14.46 9.11
C GLY A 111 9.03 -13.82 8.45
N ASN A 112 8.54 -14.46 7.39
CA ASN A 112 7.38 -13.97 6.62
C ASN A 112 6.09 -13.95 7.47
N ALA A 113 5.92 -14.89 8.40
CA ALA A 113 4.74 -14.93 9.26
C ALA A 113 4.69 -13.72 10.21
N GLY A 114 5.83 -13.35 10.82
CA GLY A 114 5.92 -12.15 11.67
C GLY A 114 5.69 -10.86 10.89
N SER A 115 6.26 -10.75 9.69
CA SER A 115 6.04 -9.60 8.80
C SER A 115 4.57 -9.48 8.39
N ASN A 116 3.91 -10.60 8.05
CA ASN A 116 2.48 -10.61 7.73
C ASN A 116 1.64 -10.17 8.92
N LEU A 117 1.92 -10.69 10.12
CA LEU A 117 1.21 -10.32 11.33
C LEU A 117 1.37 -8.83 11.65
N TYR A 118 2.59 -8.30 11.56
CA TYR A 118 2.85 -6.87 11.76
C TYR A 118 2.05 -6.01 10.78
N VAL A 119 2.07 -6.34 9.49
CA VAL A 119 1.29 -5.61 8.48
C VAL A 119 -0.20 -5.69 8.80
N SER A 120 -0.74 -6.88 9.08
CA SER A 120 -2.16 -7.04 9.41
C SER A 120 -2.55 -6.25 10.66
N LEU A 121 -1.76 -6.29 11.73
CA LEU A 121 -2.01 -5.54 12.96
C LEU A 121 -1.95 -4.03 12.71
N ALA A 122 -0.95 -3.56 11.97
CA ALA A 122 -0.84 -2.15 11.60
C ALA A 122 -2.08 -1.68 10.83
N PHE A 123 -2.55 -2.48 9.86
CA PHE A 123 -3.78 -2.19 9.13
C PHE A 123 -5.01 -2.16 10.06
N VAL A 124 -5.17 -3.14 10.95
CA VAL A 124 -6.31 -3.17 11.88
C VAL A 124 -6.31 -1.97 12.81
N VAL A 125 -5.16 -1.63 13.41
CA VAL A 125 -5.05 -0.50 14.34
C VAL A 125 -5.30 0.82 13.62
N ILE A 126 -4.66 1.05 12.46
CA ILE A 126 -4.80 2.30 11.71
C ILE A 126 -6.23 2.44 11.18
N LEU A 127 -6.77 1.43 10.51
CA LEU A 127 -8.12 1.50 9.95
C LEU A 127 -9.19 1.54 11.04
N GLY A 128 -9.00 0.79 12.13
CA GLY A 128 -9.89 0.86 13.29
C GLY A 128 -9.92 2.27 13.88
N THR A 129 -8.75 2.88 14.07
CA THR A 129 -8.66 4.26 14.57
C THR A 129 -9.30 5.24 13.59
N VAL A 130 -8.92 5.24 12.32
CA VAL A 130 -9.51 6.13 11.30
C VAL A 130 -11.02 5.95 11.21
N GLY A 131 -11.51 4.71 11.30
CA GLY A 131 -12.94 4.40 11.30
C GLY A 131 -13.71 4.92 12.52
N THR A 132 -13.05 5.21 13.65
CA THR A 132 -13.72 5.86 14.80
C THR A 132 -13.90 7.37 14.63
N TYR A 133 -13.12 7.99 13.74
CA TYR A 133 -13.15 9.45 13.53
C TYR A 133 -14.09 9.89 12.40
N VAL A 134 -14.58 8.97 11.58
CA VAL A 134 -15.51 9.20 10.45
C VAL A 134 -16.91 8.79 10.85
#